data_AF-A0A4U0QZA2-F1
#
_entry.id   AF-A0A4U0QZA2-F1
#
_cell.length_a   1.000
_cell.length_b   1.000
_cell.length_c   1.000
_cell.angle_alpha   90.00
_cell.angle_beta   90.00
_cell.angle_gamma   90.00
#
_symmetry.space_group_name_H-M   'P 1'
#
loop_
_entity.id
_entity.type
_entity.pdbx_description
1 polymer ?
#
loop_
_entity_poly.entity_id
_entity_poly.type
_entity_poly.pdbx_seq_one_letter_code
_entity_poly.pdbx_strand_id
1 'polypeptide(L)'
;MTRLGLVIAMAVMAGPVAAQDAAGSDLDRFRQTASDWLLSGQGLPRDYRVMLMQMDSADRLHAIAYLRRLGLLTERPWSLDDLLRPAATRTEIRE
;
A
#
# COMPACT_ATOMS: atom_id res chain seq x y z
N MET A 1 43.08 -2.64 -41.65
CA MET A 1 42.74 -3.34 -40.40
C MET A 1 42.05 -2.36 -39.46
N THR A 2 40.71 -2.29 -39.53
CA THR A 2 39.93 -1.44 -38.61
C THR A 2 38.71 -2.22 -38.14
N ARG A 3 39.01 -3.05 -37.14
CA ARG A 3 38.19 -3.58 -36.04
C ARG A 3 36.67 -3.45 -36.16
N LEU A 4 36.08 -4.59 -36.50
CA LEU A 4 34.74 -5.05 -36.20
C LEU A 4 34.42 -4.83 -34.70
N GLY A 5 33.60 -3.82 -34.40
CA GLY A 5 33.04 -3.59 -33.07
C GLY A 5 31.63 -4.17 -33.00
N LEU A 6 31.53 -5.47 -32.76
CA LEU A 6 30.30 -6.20 -32.45
C LEU A 6 29.71 -5.63 -31.15
N VAL A 7 28.66 -4.82 -31.23
CA VAL A 7 27.88 -4.43 -30.05
C VAL A 7 26.91 -5.58 -29.75
N ILE A 8 27.26 -6.37 -28.74
CA ILE A 8 26.41 -7.44 -28.19
C ILE A 8 25.17 -6.80 -27.57
N ALA A 9 24.01 -7.18 -28.09
CA ALA A 9 22.71 -6.84 -27.54
C ALA A 9 22.54 -7.45 -26.14
N MET A 10 22.41 -6.61 -25.11
CA MET A 10 21.79 -7.01 -23.85
C MET A 10 20.30 -6.70 -23.94
N ALA A 11 19.53 -7.68 -24.42
CA ALA A 11 18.10 -7.71 -24.23
C ALA A 11 17.83 -8.05 -22.74
N VAL A 12 17.67 -7.02 -21.91
CA VAL A 12 17.02 -7.20 -20.61
C VAL A 12 15.56 -7.54 -20.92
N MET A 13 15.19 -8.81 -20.72
CA MET A 13 13.80 -9.20 -20.63
C MET A 13 13.17 -8.50 -19.42
N ALA A 14 12.72 -7.27 -19.63
CA ALA A 14 11.77 -6.60 -18.76
C ALA A 14 10.41 -7.25 -19.04
N GLY A 15 10.12 -8.33 -18.33
CA GLY A 15 8.74 -8.76 -18.15
C GLY A 15 8.21 -8.09 -16.88
N PRO A 16 7.34 -7.06 -16.96
CA PRO A 16 6.54 -6.69 -15.82
C PRO A 16 5.25 -7.51 -15.87
N VAL A 17 5.14 -8.42 -14.91
CA VAL A 17 3.92 -8.89 -14.23
C VAL A 17 2.66 -8.20 -14.76
N ALA A 18 2.08 -8.75 -15.83
CA ALA A 18 0.83 -8.27 -16.35
C ALA A 18 -0.32 -8.83 -15.50
N ALA A 19 -1.24 -7.93 -15.13
CA ALA A 19 -2.60 -8.20 -14.67
C ALA A 19 -2.80 -8.52 -13.17
N GLN A 20 -2.56 -7.54 -12.31
CA GLN A 20 -3.34 -7.33 -11.07
C GLN A 20 -3.81 -5.88 -10.94
N ASP A 21 -4.07 -5.17 -12.04
CA ASP A 21 -4.27 -3.70 -12.03
C ASP A 21 -5.65 -3.23 -12.55
N ALA A 22 -6.63 -4.12 -12.74
CA ALA A 22 -7.92 -3.71 -13.34
C ALA A 22 -8.95 -3.19 -12.33
N ALA A 23 -8.77 -3.46 -11.04
CA ALA A 23 -9.48 -2.81 -9.95
C ALA A 23 -8.38 -2.35 -8.98
N GLY A 24 -8.15 -1.05 -8.87
CA GLY A 24 -7.10 -0.52 -8.00
C GLY A 24 -7.16 -1.20 -6.64
N SER A 25 -6.01 -1.66 -6.16
CA SER A 25 -5.89 -2.41 -4.91
C SER A 25 -6.62 -1.67 -3.78
N ASP A 26 -7.13 -2.38 -2.77
CA ASP A 26 -7.81 -1.72 -1.63
C ASP A 26 -6.90 -0.66 -0.99
N LEU A 27 -5.58 -0.86 -1.07
CA LEU A 27 -4.56 0.12 -0.73
C LEU A 27 -4.58 1.38 -1.59
N ASP A 28 -4.71 1.28 -2.91
CA ASP A 28 -4.76 2.45 -3.80
C ASP A 28 -6.02 3.28 -3.58
N ARG A 29 -7.16 2.62 -3.36
CA ARG A 29 -8.40 3.32 -2.96
C ARG A 29 -8.19 4.08 -1.65
N PHE A 30 -7.55 3.44 -0.67
CA PHE A 30 -7.24 4.09 0.60
C PHE A 30 -6.29 5.28 0.44
N ARG A 31 -5.25 5.16 -0.39
CA ARG A 31 -4.31 6.27 -0.67
C ARG A 31 -5.01 7.48 -1.29
N GLN A 32 -5.95 7.23 -2.21
CA GLN A 32 -6.75 8.30 -2.79
C GLN A 32 -7.58 8.99 -1.70
N THR A 33 -8.31 8.22 -0.88
CA THR A 33 -9.10 8.78 0.22
C THR A 33 -8.25 9.56 1.22
N ALA A 34 -7.05 9.07 1.57
CA ALA A 34 -6.12 9.77 2.45
C ALA A 34 -5.62 11.09 1.84
N SER A 35 -5.38 11.11 0.53
CA SER A 35 -5.05 12.34 -0.20
C SER A 35 -6.20 13.33 -0.17
N ASP A 36 -7.44 12.86 -0.35
CA ASP A 36 -8.64 13.70 -0.32
C ASP A 36 -8.86 14.33 1.06
N TRP A 37 -8.60 13.60 2.15
CA TRP A 37 -8.62 14.16 3.51
C TRP A 37 -7.62 15.30 3.65
N LEU A 38 -6.37 15.07 3.25
CA LEU A 38 -5.31 16.09 3.31
C LEU A 38 -5.69 17.34 2.50
N LEU A 39 -6.13 17.15 1.25
CA LEU A 39 -6.49 18.23 0.33
C LEU A 39 -7.72 19.01 0.80
N SER A 40 -8.61 18.37 1.53
CA SER A 40 -9.78 19.00 2.15
C SER A 40 -9.47 19.67 3.49
N GLY A 41 -8.23 19.61 3.97
CA GLY A 41 -7.82 20.12 5.28
C GLY A 41 -8.32 19.29 6.46
N GLN A 42 -8.77 18.06 6.22
CA GLN A 42 -9.20 17.13 7.25
C GLN A 42 -8.01 16.34 7.81
N GLY A 43 -8.03 16.07 9.10
CA GLY A 43 -7.13 15.10 9.74
C GLY A 43 -7.58 13.66 9.51
N LEU A 44 -6.91 12.69 10.16
CA LEU A 44 -7.41 11.31 10.12
C LEU A 44 -8.80 11.20 10.77
N PRO A 45 -9.71 10.41 10.18
CA PRO A 45 -10.95 10.00 10.84
C PRO A 45 -10.67 9.31 12.17
N ARG A 46 -11.58 9.41 13.14
CA ARG A 46 -11.42 8.78 14.46
C ARG A 46 -11.27 7.25 14.40
N ASP A 47 -11.92 6.63 13.43
CA ASP A 47 -12.00 5.18 13.20
C ASP A 47 -10.92 4.65 12.25
N TYR A 48 -9.94 5.48 11.85
CA TYR A 48 -8.88 5.08 10.91
C TYR A 48 -8.16 3.79 11.30
N ARG A 49 -7.96 3.55 12.60
CA ARG A 49 -7.27 2.36 13.10
C ARG A 49 -8.09 1.11 12.79
N VAL A 50 -9.41 1.18 12.87
CA VAL A 50 -10.31 0.09 12.49
C VAL A 50 -10.24 -0.17 10.99
N MET A 51 -10.21 0.89 10.17
CA MET A 51 -10.06 0.76 8.71
C MET A 51 -8.76 0.02 8.35
N LEU A 52 -7.64 0.43 8.96
CA LEU A 52 -6.33 -0.19 8.73
C LEU A 52 -6.29 -1.66 9.19
N MET A 53 -6.95 -2.00 10.30
CA MET A 53 -7.02 -3.39 10.79
C MET A 53 -7.86 -4.32 9.91
N GLN A 54 -8.68 -3.78 9.00
CA GLN A 54 -9.41 -4.58 8.00
C GLN A 54 -8.57 -4.92 6.77
N MET A 55 -7.46 -4.20 6.54
CA MET A 55 -6.54 -4.50 5.45
C MET A 55 -5.72 -5.74 5.75
N ASP A 56 -5.23 -6.40 4.71
CA ASP A 56 -4.11 -7.33 4.81
C ASP A 56 -2.90 -6.65 5.50
N SER A 57 -2.03 -7.45 6.12
CA SER A 57 -0.87 -6.97 6.86
C SER A 57 0.13 -6.18 5.98
N ALA A 58 0.36 -6.59 4.73
CA ALA A 58 1.25 -5.88 3.82
C ALA A 58 0.63 -4.55 3.38
N ASP A 59 -0.65 -4.56 2.98
CA ASP A 59 -1.37 -3.33 2.61
C ASP A 59 -1.44 -2.34 3.79
N ARG A 60 -1.68 -2.83 5.00
CA ARG A 60 -1.67 -2.03 6.23
C ARG A 60 -0.34 -1.32 6.45
N LEU A 61 0.77 -2.03 6.29
CA LEU A 61 2.12 -1.46 6.41
C LEU A 61 2.33 -0.33 5.40
N HIS A 62 1.94 -0.56 4.14
CA HIS A 62 2.03 0.46 3.10
C HIS A 62 1.14 1.67 3.37
N ALA A 63 -0.08 1.46 3.85
CA ALA A 63 -1.01 2.53 4.21
C ALA A 63 -0.48 3.38 5.39
N ILE A 64 0.03 2.74 6.45
CA ILE A 64 0.63 3.43 7.60
C ILE A 64 1.85 4.27 7.18
N ALA A 65 2.74 3.71 6.36
CA ALA A 65 3.90 4.43 5.84
C ALA A 65 3.48 5.65 5.00
N TYR A 66 2.43 5.49 4.19
CA TYR A 66 1.89 6.57 3.38
C TYR A 66 1.29 7.70 4.22
N LEU A 67 0.46 7.37 5.22
CA LEU A 67 -0.13 8.37 6.14
C LEU A 67 0.95 9.15 6.92
N ARG A 68 2.02 8.47 7.34
CA ARG A 68 3.18 9.12 7.99
C ARG A 68 3.89 10.07 7.05
N ARG A 69 4.08 9.69 5.79
CA ARG A 69 4.70 10.54 4.76
C ARG A 69 3.87 11.79 4.48
N LEU A 70 2.55 11.69 4.50
CA LEU A 70 1.64 12.84 4.36
C LEU A 70 1.59 13.73 5.61
N GLY A 71 2.19 13.31 6.73
CA GLY A 71 2.08 14.00 8.00
C GLY A 71 0.70 13.89 8.65
N LEU A 72 -0.19 13.06 8.11
CA LEU A 72 -1.51 12.79 8.69
C LEU A 72 -1.39 11.93 9.95
N LEU A 73 -0.51 10.93 9.93
CA LEU A 73 -0.26 10.03 11.07
C LEU A 73 1.09 10.34 11.73
N THR A 74 1.09 11.11 12.81
CA THR A 74 2.32 11.50 13.55
C THR A 74 2.40 10.90 14.96
N GLU A 75 1.34 10.23 15.40
CA GLU A 75 1.20 9.79 16.78
C GLU A 75 1.79 8.39 17.06
N ARG A 76 1.33 7.80 18.17
CA ARG A 76 1.76 6.56 18.82
C ARG A 76 2.22 5.48 17.84
N PRO A 77 3.36 4.82 18.12
CA PRO A 77 3.81 3.69 17.31
C PRO A 77 2.79 2.56 17.33
N TRP A 78 2.67 1.89 16.19
CA TRP A 78 1.92 0.64 16.06
C TRP A 78 2.73 -0.49 16.69
N SER A 79 2.07 -1.39 17.43
CA SER A 79 2.71 -2.60 17.94
C SER A 79 2.98 -3.57 16.79
N LEU A 80 3.99 -4.43 16.93
CA LEU A 80 4.27 -5.45 15.93
C LEU A 80 3.07 -6.38 15.73
N ASP A 81 2.38 -6.74 16.82
CA ASP A 81 1.18 -7.57 16.79
C ASP A 81 0.05 -6.94 15.97
N ASP A 82 -0.15 -5.63 16.06
CA ASP A 82 -1.15 -4.94 15.25
C ASP A 82 -0.73 -4.79 13.79
N LEU A 83 0.57 -4.72 13.49
CA LEU A 83 1.04 -4.66 12.10
C LEU A 83 0.89 -5.99 11.39
N LEU A 84 1.19 -7.09 12.07
CA LEU A 84 1.19 -8.43 11.48
C LEU A 84 -0.15 -9.16 11.61
N ARG A 85 -1.11 -8.64 12.39
CA ARG A 85 -2.42 -9.29 12.56
C ARG A 85 -3.09 -9.49 11.20
N PRO A 86 -3.57 -10.71 10.89
CA PRO A 86 -4.37 -10.94 9.69
C PRO A 86 -5.57 -9.98 9.62
N ALA A 87 -6.00 -9.66 8.41
CA ALA A 87 -7.23 -8.90 8.20
C ALA A 87 -8.38 -9.56 8.98
N ALA A 88 -9.18 -8.76 9.69
CA ALA A 88 -10.37 -9.28 10.34
C ALA A 88 -11.33 -9.81 9.26
N THR A 89 -11.31 -11.13 9.02
CA THR A 89 -12.30 -11.78 8.16
C THR A 89 -13.68 -11.48 8.73
N ARG A 90 -14.53 -10.79 7.98
CA ARG A 90 -15.95 -10.59 8.30
C ARG A 90 -16.67 -11.93 8.16
N THR A 91 -16.36 -12.93 8.98
CA THR A 91 -17.16 -14.15 9.13
C THR A 91 -16.76 -14.83 10.43
N GLU A 92 -17.52 -14.59 11.49
CA GLU A 92 -18.10 -15.65 12.32
C GLU A 92 -19.39 -15.07 12.94
N ILE A 93 -20.50 -15.16 12.19
CA ILE A 93 -21.80 -15.28 12.85
C ILE A 93 -21.77 -16.67 13.48
N ARG A 94 -21.48 -16.72 14.77
CA ARG A 94 -21.52 -17.95 15.56
C ARG A 94 -22.98 -18.23 15.92
N GLU A 95 -23.51 -19.26 15.26
CA GLU A 95 -24.70 -20.09 15.56
C GLU A 95 -26.05 -19.41 15.83
#